data_AF-K1TLY0-F1
#
_entry.id   AF-K1TLY0-F1
#
_cell.length_a   1.000
_cell.length_b   1.000
_cell.length_c   1.000
_cell.angle_alpha   90.00
_cell.angle_beta   90.00
_cell.angle_gamma   90.00
#
_symmetry.space_group_name_H-M   'P 1'
#
loop_
_entity.id
_entity.type
_entity.pdbx_description
1 polymer ?
#
loop_
_entity_poly.entity_id
_entity_poly.type
_entity_poly.pdbx_seq_one_letter_code
_entity_poly.pdbx_strand_id
1 'polypeptide(L)'
;PVLVAIRQRYKNNTLHEELPAPVEERYKEVFDTVFETYACKNSWSLSSITHGEYAWQVARRRILPEGQHRLIATDDIRKDAERVKIRRFLYEKITRNGDYEDN
;
A
#
# COMPACT_ATOMS: atom_id res chain seq x y z
N PRO A 1 -8.24 5.92 -9.67
CA PRO A 1 -6.83 6.33 -9.77
C PRO A 1 -5.98 5.12 -10.13
N VAL A 2 -4.89 5.29 -10.89
CA VAL A 2 -4.09 4.16 -11.37
C VAL A 2 -2.60 4.47 -11.29
N LEU A 3 -1.81 3.43 -11.01
CA LEU A 3 -0.41 3.36 -11.39
C LEU A 3 -0.35 2.69 -12.76
N VAL A 4 -0.04 3.47 -13.81
CA VAL A 4 -0.11 2.98 -15.20
C VAL A 4 0.82 1.78 -15.41
N ALA A 5 2.03 1.80 -14.85
CA ALA A 5 2.96 0.68 -14.95
C ALA A 5 2.35 -0.64 -14.46
N ILE A 6 1.76 -0.64 -13.26
CA ILE A 6 1.11 -1.83 -12.68
C ILE A 6 -0.09 -2.26 -13.50
N ARG A 7 -0.93 -1.31 -13.95
CA ARG A 7 -2.10 -1.62 -14.80
C ARG A 7 -1.69 -2.26 -16.12
N GLN A 8 -0.63 -1.76 -16.76
CA GLN A 8 -0.14 -2.34 -18.01
C GLN A 8 0.41 -3.75 -17.77
N ARG A 9 1.17 -3.96 -16.69
CA ARG A 9 1.65 -5.29 -16.32
C ARG A 9 0.49 -6.27 -16.07
N TYR A 10 -0.55 -5.84 -15.36
CA TYR A 10 -1.76 -6.63 -15.16
C TYR A 10 -2.47 -6.95 -16.48
N LYS A 11 -2.70 -5.94 -17.33
CA LYS A 11 -3.38 -6.10 -18.62
C LYS A 11 -2.65 -7.05 -19.56
N ASN A 12 -1.32 -6.97 -19.55
CA ASN A 12 -0.46 -7.81 -20.39
C ASN A 12 -0.22 -9.20 -19.78
N ASN A 13 -0.80 -9.50 -18.62
CA ASN A 13 -0.54 -10.73 -17.87
C ASN A 13 0.96 -10.94 -17.63
N THR A 14 1.67 -9.93 -17.12
CA THR A 14 3.14 -9.96 -16.88
C THR A 14 3.50 -9.65 -15.42
N LEU A 15 2.53 -9.74 -14.50
CA LEU A 15 2.80 -9.60 -13.06
C LEU A 15 3.46 -10.84 -12.43
N HIS A 16 3.54 -11.94 -13.19
CA HIS A 16 4.15 -13.20 -12.75
C HIS A 16 5.61 -13.36 -13.23
N GLU A 17 6.24 -12.28 -13.69
CA GLU A 17 7.67 -12.28 -14.01
C GLU A 17 8.48 -12.61 -12.74
N GLU A 18 9.45 -13.53 -12.87
CA GLU A 18 10.31 -13.91 -11.76
C GLU A 18 11.16 -12.72 -11.31
N LEU A 19 11.18 -12.49 -9.99
CA LEU A 19 12.05 -11.50 -9.39
C LEU A 19 13.47 -12.08 -9.29
N PRO A 20 14.53 -11.29 -9.58
CA PRO A 20 15.89 -11.74 -9.32
C PRO A 20 16.05 -12.11 -7.84
N ALA A 21 16.73 -13.23 -7.55
CA ALA A 21 16.89 -13.74 -6.18
C ALA A 21 17.37 -12.69 -5.16
N PRO A 22 18.34 -11.79 -5.47
CA PRO A 22 18.76 -10.74 -4.52
C PRO A 22 17.64 -9.74 -4.18
N VAL A 23 16.69 -9.52 -5.09
CA VAL A 23 15.54 -8.62 -4.88
C VAL A 23 14.49 -9.34 -4.05
N GLU A 24 14.22 -10.60 -4.36
CA GLU A 24 13.28 -11.42 -3.59
C GLU A 24 13.70 -11.53 -2.13
N GLU A 25 14.96 -11.90 -1.86
CA GLU A 25 15.50 -12.02 -0.51
C GLU A 25 15.40 -10.70 0.27
N ARG A 26 15.78 -9.60 -0.37
CA ARG A 26 15.75 -8.26 0.24
C ARG A 26 14.34 -7.82 0.65
N TYR A 27 13.32 -8.18 -0.12
CA TYR A 27 11.95 -7.71 0.08
C TYR A 27 11.02 -8.79 0.64
N LYS A 28 11.53 -9.98 0.95
CA LYS A 28 10.74 -11.13 1.41
C LYS A 28 9.83 -10.77 2.58
N GLU A 29 10.38 -10.22 3.66
CA GLU A 29 9.59 -9.87 4.86
C GLU A 29 8.51 -8.82 4.56
N VAL A 30 8.79 -7.91 3.63
CA VAL A 30 7.83 -6.90 3.18
C VAL A 30 6.69 -7.59 2.44
N PHE A 31 6.98 -8.52 1.53
CA PHE A 31 5.97 -9.29 0.82
C PHE A 31 5.14 -10.15 1.76
N ASP A 32 5.78 -10.88 2.69
CA ASP A 32 5.09 -11.71 3.67
C ASP A 32 4.09 -10.86 4.49
N THR A 33 4.54 -9.72 5.02
CA THR A 33 3.66 -8.78 5.75
C THR A 33 2.50 -8.28 4.89
N VAL A 34 2.77 -7.90 3.64
CA VAL A 34 1.74 -7.40 2.71
C VAL A 34 0.72 -8.49 2.40
N PHE A 35 1.16 -9.72 2.13
CA PHE A 35 0.27 -10.82 1.82
C PHE A 35 -0.56 -11.24 3.04
N GLU A 36 0.05 -11.39 4.22
CA GLU A 36 -0.66 -11.67 5.47
C GLU A 36 -1.74 -10.61 5.75
N THR A 37 -1.41 -9.33 5.51
CA THR A 37 -2.33 -8.23 5.79
C THR A 37 -3.49 -8.17 4.81
N TYR A 38 -3.22 -8.34 3.51
CA TYR A 38 -4.16 -7.97 2.45
C TYR A 38 -4.71 -9.14 1.63
N ALA A 39 -3.98 -10.26 1.48
CA ALA A 39 -4.40 -11.36 0.60
C ALA A 39 -5.67 -12.07 1.07
N CYS A 40 -5.94 -12.08 2.37
CA CYS A 40 -7.16 -12.65 2.97
C CYS A 40 -8.41 -11.76 2.78
N LYS A 41 -8.26 -10.52 2.29
CA LYS A 41 -9.36 -9.56 2.16
C LYS A 41 -10.07 -9.71 0.82
N ASN A 42 -11.40 -9.59 0.83
CA ASN A 42 -12.18 -9.56 -0.41
C ASN A 42 -12.00 -8.22 -1.16
N SER A 43 -12.37 -8.20 -2.44
CA SER A 43 -12.21 -7.03 -3.32
C SER A 43 -12.90 -5.77 -2.81
N TRP A 44 -14.02 -5.90 -2.10
CA TRP A 44 -14.74 -4.76 -1.55
C TRP A 44 -14.01 -4.16 -0.34
N SER A 45 -13.47 -5.00 0.54
CA SER A 45 -12.63 -4.58 1.66
C SER A 45 -11.35 -3.90 1.17
N LEU A 46 -10.67 -4.48 0.18
CA LEU A 46 -9.49 -3.87 -0.46
C LEU A 46 -9.82 -2.51 -1.08
N SER A 47 -10.96 -2.41 -1.79
CA SER A 47 -11.41 -1.14 -2.37
C SER A 47 -11.66 -0.08 -1.29
N SER A 48 -12.31 -0.45 -0.20
CA SER A 48 -12.58 0.45 0.93
C SER A 48 -11.28 0.95 1.58
N ILE A 49 -10.28 0.08 1.74
CA ILE A 49 -8.95 0.46 2.24
C ILE A 49 -8.31 1.47 1.29
N THR A 50 -8.20 1.13 0.00
CA THR A 50 -7.58 2.00 -1.01
C THR A 50 -8.29 3.34 -1.14
N HIS A 51 -9.61 3.40 -1.06
CA HIS A 51 -10.35 4.68 -1.09
C HIS A 51 -10.05 5.59 0.12
N GLY A 52 -9.66 4.99 1.25
CA GLY A 52 -9.23 5.70 2.45
C GLY A 52 -7.80 6.22 2.38
N GLU A 53 -6.98 5.74 1.45
CA GLU A 53 -5.57 6.15 1.33
C GLU A 53 -5.43 7.59 0.84
N TYR A 54 -4.44 8.30 1.38
CA TYR A 54 -4.18 9.68 1.01
C TYR A 54 -3.80 9.81 -0.47
N ALA A 55 -2.95 8.91 -0.96
CA ALA A 55 -2.50 8.90 -2.35
C ALA A 55 -3.68 8.76 -3.32
N TRP A 56 -4.66 7.92 -2.97
CA TRP A 56 -5.86 7.74 -3.77
C TRP A 56 -6.74 9.00 -3.78
N GLN A 57 -6.96 9.60 -2.61
CA GLN A 57 -7.76 10.82 -2.46
C GLN A 57 -7.12 12.01 -3.20
N VAL A 58 -5.80 12.19 -3.09
CA VAL A 58 -5.07 13.23 -3.83
C VAL A 58 -5.21 13.03 -5.33
N ALA A 59 -5.00 11.80 -5.82
CA ALA A 59 -5.18 11.50 -7.24
C ALA A 59 -6.61 11.77 -7.71
N ARG A 60 -7.62 11.52 -6.86
CA ARG A 60 -9.03 11.83 -7.16
C ARG A 60 -9.32 13.32 -7.30
N ARG A 61 -8.66 14.19 -6.55
CA ARG A 61 -8.91 15.65 -6.58
C ARG A 61 -8.33 16.36 -7.81
N ARG A 62 -7.41 15.73 -8.55
CA ARG A 62 -6.77 16.35 -9.72
C ARG A 62 -7.80 16.63 -10.82
N ILE A 63 -7.89 17.85 -11.32
CA ILE A 63 -8.71 18.16 -12.49
C ILE A 63 -7.92 17.72 -13.72
N LEU A 64 -8.55 16.92 -14.59
CA LEU A 64 -7.92 16.39 -15.79
C LEU A 64 -8.85 16.59 -16.99
N PRO A 65 -8.28 16.77 -18.19
CA PRO A 65 -9.04 16.68 -19.44
C PRO A 65 -9.80 15.36 -19.55
N GLU A 66 -10.90 15.39 -20.29
CA GLU A 66 -11.72 14.21 -20.54
C GLU A 66 -10.89 13.08 -21.19
N GLY A 67 -11.14 11.83 -20.78
CA GLY A 67 -10.41 10.66 -21.26
C GLY A 67 -9.06 10.39 -20.57
N GLN A 68 -8.54 11.30 -19.74
CA GLN A 68 -7.28 11.06 -19.03
C GLN A 68 -7.46 10.25 -17.73
N HIS A 69 -6.49 9.39 -17.44
CA HIS A 69 -6.47 8.62 -16.20
C HIS A 69 -5.96 9.46 -15.02
N ARG A 70 -6.66 9.37 -13.89
CA ARG A 70 -6.17 9.92 -12.62
C ARG A 70 -4.97 9.12 -12.13
N LEU A 71 -3.77 9.70 -12.23
CA LEU A 71 -2.52 9.04 -11.84
C LEU A 71 -2.28 9.13 -10.34
N ILE A 72 -1.90 8.00 -9.74
CA ILE A 72 -1.35 7.97 -8.39
C ILE A 72 0.15 8.34 -8.49
N ALA A 73 0.60 9.31 -7.71
CA ALA A 73 2.02 9.64 -7.61
C ALA A 73 2.70 8.81 -6.52
N THR A 74 3.90 8.31 -6.81
CA THR A 74 4.72 7.54 -5.85
C THR A 74 5.07 8.35 -4.60
N ASP A 75 5.19 9.67 -4.73
CA ASP A 75 5.44 10.55 -3.58
C ASP A 75 4.26 10.61 -2.61
N ASP A 76 3.04 10.49 -3.12
CA ASP A 76 1.87 10.44 -2.25
C ASP A 76 1.75 9.06 -1.58
N ILE A 77 2.15 7.97 -2.25
CA ILE A 77 2.27 6.64 -1.64
C ILE A 77 3.30 6.65 -0.50
N ARG A 78 4.43 7.35 -0.68
CA ARG A 78 5.44 7.49 0.37
C ARG A 78 4.88 8.14 1.63
N LYS A 79 3.96 9.12 1.50
CA LYS A 79 3.29 9.74 2.65
C LYS A 79 2.37 8.75 3.38
N ASP A 80 1.66 7.89 2.66
CA ASP A 80 0.87 6.82 3.29
C ASP A 80 1.79 5.83 4.04
N ALA A 81 2.93 5.46 3.46
CA ALA A 81 3.92 4.59 4.10
C ALA A 81 4.47 5.19 5.41
N GLU A 82 4.82 6.48 5.42
CA GLU A 82 5.26 7.17 6.64
C GLU A 82 4.17 7.20 7.71
N ARG A 83 2.90 7.38 7.32
CA ARG A 83 1.78 7.32 8.28
C ARG A 83 1.64 5.93 8.90
N VAL A 84 1.77 4.87 8.10
CA VAL A 84 1.75 3.48 8.59
C VAL A 84 2.91 3.24 9.55
N LYS A 85 4.12 3.71 9.22
CA LYS A 85 5.31 3.61 10.08
C LYS A 85 5.11 4.30 11.42
N ILE A 86 4.66 5.56 11.42
CA ILE A 86 4.37 6.31 12.66
C ILE A 86 3.29 5.61 13.48
N ARG A 87 2.22 5.14 12.83
CA ARG A 87 1.14 4.42 13.49
C ARG A 87 1.64 3.16 14.20
N ARG A 88 2.43 2.32 13.51
CA ARG A 88 3.03 1.10 14.10
C ARG A 88 3.89 1.43 15.31
N PHE A 89 4.77 2.44 15.19
CA PHE A 89 5.59 2.90 16.30
C PHE A 89 4.78 3.35 17.53
N LEU A 90 3.70 4.09 17.32
CA LEU A 90 2.82 4.53 18.42
C LEU A 90 2.08 3.35 19.06
N TYR A 91 1.56 2.42 18.26
CA TYR A 91 0.91 1.21 18.78
C TYR A 91 1.87 0.38 19.63
N GLU A 92 3.09 0.12 19.15
CA GLU A 92 4.11 -0.64 19.90
C GLU A 92 4.47 0.02 21.23
N LYS A 93 4.54 1.37 21.26
CA LYS A 93 4.77 2.10 22.51
C LYS A 93 3.61 1.97 23.49
N ILE A 94 2.38 2.07 23.01
CA ILE A 94 1.18 1.96 23.85
C ILE A 94 1.07 0.55 24.42
N THR A 95 1.23 -0.49 23.59
CA THR A 95 1.16 -1.88 24.05
C THR A 95 2.25 -2.17 25.08
N ARG A 96 3.48 -1.70 24.84
CA ARG A 96 4.59 -1.90 25.78
C ARG A 96 4.39 -1.15 27.10
N ASN A 97 3.75 0.01 27.10
CA ASN A 97 3.47 0.78 28.32
C ASN A 97 2.25 0.25 29.11
N GLY A 98 1.24 -0.30 28.42
CA GLY A 98 0.08 -0.92 29.08
C GLY A 98 0.47 -2.14 29.92
N ASP A 99 1.49 -2.89 29.49
CA ASP A 99 2.01 -4.04 30.23
C ASP A 99 2.70 -3.67 31.57
N TYR A 100 3.05 -2.39 31.79
CA TYR A 100 3.67 -1.91 33.04
C TYR A 100 2.66 -1.28 34.03
N GLU A 101 1.46 -0.90 33.60
CA GLU A 101 0.45 -0.31 34.50
C GLU A 101 -0.53 -1.35 35.10
N ASP A 102 -0.51 -2.59 34.59
CA ASP A 102 -1.33 -3.72 35.08
C ASP A 102 -0.57 -4.70 36.01
N ASN A 103 0.56 -4.26 36.60
CA ASN A 103 1.40 -5.04 37.54
C ASN A 103 1.68 -4.25 38.82
#